data_AF-A0A379Y339-F1
#
_entry.id   AF-A0A379Y339-F1
#
_cell.length_a   1.000
_cell.length_b   1.000
_cell.length_c   1.000
_cell.angle_alpha   90.00
_cell.angle_beta   90.00
_cell.angle_gamma   90.00
#
_symmetry.space_group_name_H-M   'P 1'
#
loop_
_entity.id
_entity.type
_entity.pdbx_description
1 polymer ?
#
loop_
_entity_poly.entity_id
_entity_poly.type
_entity_poly.pdbx_seq_one_letter_code
_entity_poly.pdbx_strand_id
1 'polypeptide(L)' 'MTYFDSAEDLTISKQRALQELAKHGVAASEIKEFFSEMGEKEEYNAQDVLRWLGY' A
#
# COMPACT_ATOMS: atom_id res chain seq x y z
N MET A 1 11.62 -7.15 -14.96
CA MET A 1 10.48 -7.23 -14.03
C MET A 1 10.81 -6.34 -12.86
N THR A 2 10.13 -5.20 -12.77
CA THR A 2 10.28 -4.26 -11.66
C THR A 2 9.56 -4.78 -10.42
N TYR A 3 9.78 -4.15 -9.26
CA TYR A 3 8.99 -4.45 -8.07
C TYR A 3 7.50 -4.15 -8.29
N PHE A 4 7.18 -3.10 -9.04
CA PHE A 4 5.81 -2.74 -9.41
C PHE A 4 5.14 -3.81 -10.30
N ASP A 5 5.85 -4.31 -11.30
CA ASP A 5 5.34 -5.39 -12.17
C ASP A 5 5.03 -6.66 -11.36
N SER A 6 5.81 -6.93 -10.30
CA SER A 6 5.60 -8.10 -9.45
C SER A 6 4.33 -8.04 -8.58
N ALA A 7 3.70 -6.88 -8.49
CA ALA A 7 2.48 -6.65 -7.71
C ALA A 7 1.19 -6.72 -8.55
N GLU A 8 1.29 -6.93 -9.86
CA GLU A 8 0.15 -7.06 -10.76
C GLU A 8 -0.79 -8.20 -10.33
N ASP A 9 -2.09 -7.94 -10.34
CA ASP A 9 -3.16 -8.84 -9.90
C ASP A 9 -3.00 -9.46 -8.50
N LEU A 10 -2.16 -8.85 -7.65
CA LEU A 10 -1.95 -9.30 -6.28
C LEU A 10 -2.84 -8.52 -5.31
N THR A 11 -3.61 -9.25 -4.51
CA THR A 11 -4.31 -8.71 -3.34
C THR A 11 -3.51 -8.99 -2.07
N ILE A 12 -3.35 -7.97 -1.23
CA ILE A 12 -2.65 -8.06 0.05
C ILE A 12 -3.58 -7.66 1.20
N SER A 13 -3.40 -8.27 2.36
CA SER A 13 -4.15 -7.89 3.56
C SER A 13 -3.78 -6.48 4.03
N LYS A 14 -4.67 -5.85 4.79
CA LYS A 14 -4.42 -4.58 5.47
C LYS A 14 -3.11 -4.57 6.26
N GLN A 15 -2.84 -5.64 7.00
CA GLN A 15 -1.58 -5.79 7.74
C GLN A 15 -0.38 -5.77 6.80
N ARG A 16 -0.47 -6.42 5.65
CA ARG A 16 0.61 -6.42 4.66
C ARG A 16 0.79 -5.05 4.02
N ALA A 17 -0.31 -4.35 3.69
CA ALA A 17 -0.24 -2.97 3.20
C ALA A 17 0.46 -2.05 4.21
N LEU A 18 0.10 -2.12 5.49
CA LEU A 18 0.76 -1.37 6.56
C LEU A 18 2.26 -1.71 6.70
N GLN A 19 2.64 -2.98 6.50
CA GLN A 19 4.05 -3.37 6.47
C GLN A 19 4.80 -2.75 5.28
N GLU A 20 4.18 -2.70 4.10
CA GLU A 20 4.78 -2.02 2.95
C GLU A 20 4.93 -0.52 3.19
N LEU A 21 3.91 0.16 3.72
CA LEU A 21 4.01 1.57 4.11
C LEU A 21 5.16 1.81 5.11
N ALA A 22 5.25 0.97 6.14
CA ALA A 22 6.32 1.07 7.15
C ALA A 22 7.73 0.84 6.56
N LYS A 23 7.89 -0.10 5.62
CA LYS A 23 9.18 -0.34 4.93
C LYS A 23 9.64 0.87 4.12
N HIS A 24 8.71 1.67 3.62
CA HIS A 24 8.98 2.89 2.86
C HIS A 24 9.06 4.14 3.74
N GLY A 25 8.99 3.98 5.07
CA GLY A 25 9.18 5.07 6.03
C GLY A 25 7.96 5.97 6.21
N VAL A 26 6.77 5.54 5.77
CA VAL A 26 5.52 6.29 5.94
C VAL A 26 5.22 6.46 7.43
N ALA A 27 5.06 7.70 7.88
CA ALA A 27 4.81 8.00 9.28
C ALA A 27 3.36 7.66 9.69
N ALA A 28 3.14 7.44 10.99
CA ALA A 28 1.80 7.14 11.51
C ALA A 28 0.76 8.24 11.22
N SER A 29 1.19 9.49 11.04
CA SER A 29 0.33 10.60 10.61
C SER A 29 -0.15 10.42 9.17
N GLU A 30 0.72 9.96 8.28
CA GLU A 30 0.45 9.77 6.84
C GLU A 30 -0.36 8.49 6.58
N ILE A 31 -0.32 7.50 7.48
CA ILE A 31 -1.21 6.32 7.42
C ILE A 31 -2.70 6.76 7.44
N LYS A 32 -3.02 7.86 8.13
CA LYS A 32 -4.40 8.39 8.12
C LYS A 32 -4.78 8.95 6.75
N GLU A 33 -3.83 9.59 6.06
CA GLU A 33 -4.02 10.10 4.70
C GLU A 33 -4.21 8.93 3.73
N PHE A 34 -3.37 7.90 3.82
CA PHE A 34 -3.54 6.65 3.07
C PHE A 34 -4.95 6.08 3.22
N PHE A 35 -5.47 5.93 4.45
CA PHE A 35 -6.83 5.43 4.66
C PHE A 35 -7.93 6.40 4.20
N SER A 36 -7.69 7.71 4.26
CA SER A 36 -8.62 8.71 3.77
C SER A 36 -8.75 8.68 2.25
N GLU A 37 -7.66 8.39 1.53
CA GLU A 37 -7.62 8.36 0.07
C GLU A 37 -8.02 6.99 -0.50
N MET A 38 -7.47 5.91 0.07
CA MET A 38 -7.67 4.55 -0.41
C MET A 38 -8.93 3.87 0.15
N GLY A 39 -9.48 4.42 1.23
CA GLY A 39 -10.52 3.81 2.05
C GLY A 39 -9.95 2.72 2.97
N GLU A 40 -10.43 2.66 4.21
CA GLU A 40 -10.06 1.58 5.13
C GLU A 40 -10.74 0.27 4.75
N LYS A 41 -9.94 -0.71 4.31
CA LYS A 41 -10.36 -2.03 3.84
C LYS A 41 -9.56 -3.13 4.54
N GLU A 42 -10.10 -4.35 4.56
CA GLU A 42 -9.39 -5.55 5.03
C GLU A 42 -8.32 -6.02 4.03
N GLU A 43 -8.48 -5.68 2.75
CA GLU A 43 -7.61 -6.05 1.65
C GLU A 43 -7.41 -4.89 0.66
N TYR A 44 -6.24 -4.84 0.03
CA TYR A 44 -5.85 -3.83 -0.96
C TYR A 44 -5.24 -4.51 -2.18
N ASN A 45 -5.44 -3.90 -3.35
CA ASN A 45 -4.63 -4.23 -4.52
C ASN A 45 -3.19 -3.75 -4.26
N ALA A 46 -2.21 -4.63 -4.47
CA ALA A 46 -0.82 -4.33 -4.18
C ALA A 46 -0.26 -3.20 -5.06
N GLN A 47 -0.62 -3.14 -6.34
CA GLN A 47 -0.19 -2.03 -7.22
C GLN A 47 -0.77 -0.69 -6.78
N ASP A 48 -2.01 -0.66 -6.29
CA ASP A 48 -2.59 0.58 -5.79
C ASP A 48 -1.84 1.12 -4.57
N VAL A 49 -1.40 0.23 -3.66
CA VAL A 49 -0.53 0.61 -2.52
C VAL A 49 0.82 1.14 -3.03
N LEU A 50 1.41 0.50 -4.04
CA LEU A 50 2.68 0.95 -4.61
C LEU A 50 2.54 2.29 -5.36
N ARG A 51 1.44 2.51 -6.09
CA ARG A 51 1.14 3.80 -6.74
C ARG A 51 1.05 4.93 -5.71
N TRP A 52 0.40 4.66 -4.58
CA TRP A 52 0.31 5.64 -3.48
C TRP A 52 1.70 5.97 -2.91
N LEU A 53 2.59 4.97 -2.85
CA LEU A 53 4.00 5.13 -2.47
C LEU A 53 4.88 5.80 -3.55
N GLY A 54 4.32 6.13 -4.73
CA GLY A 54 5.01 6.84 -5.80
C GLY A 54 5.75 5.95 -6.81
N TYR A 55 5.42 4.66 -6.89
CA TYR A 55 5.90 3.75 -7.93
C TYR A 55 5.14 3.87 -9.25
#